data_AF-A0A103XII2-F1
#
_entry.id   AF-A0A103XII2-F1
#
_cell.length_a   1.000
_cell.length_b   1.000
_cell.length_c   1.000
_cell.angle_alpha   90.00
_cell.angle_beta   90.00
_cell.angle_gamma   90.00
#
_symmetry.space_group_name_H-M   'P 1'
#
loop_
_entity.id
_entity.type
_entity.pdbx_description
1 polymer ?
#
loop_
_entity_poly.entity_id
_entity_poly.type
_entity_poly.pdbx_seq_one_letter_code
_entity_poly.pdbx_strand_id
1 'polypeptide(L)' 'MLKEMEHENIVRLHDVVHNDKRLYLVFEYLDLDLKKHMDSCPELSKDPRLVKVSNPFMPPR' A
#
# COMPACT_ATOMS: atom_id res chain seq x y z
N MET A 1 13.44 7.87 8.43
CA MET A 1 12.58 8.90 7.79
C MET A 1 11.93 8.33 6.54
N LEU A 2 10.75 8.81 6.09
CA LEU A 2 10.13 8.36 4.83
C LEU A 2 11.08 8.46 3.62
N LYS A 3 11.96 9.47 3.63
CA LYS A 3 13.02 9.68 2.62
C LYS A 3 14.07 8.57 2.55
N GLU A 4 14.19 7.74 3.57
CA GLU A 4 15.17 6.66 3.66
C GLU A 4 14.56 5.30 3.29
N MET A 5 13.25 5.25 3.00
CA MET A 5 12.57 4.02 2.64
C MET A 5 12.78 3.75 1.15
N GLU A 6 13.86 3.05 0.82
CA GLU A 6 14.19 2.60 -0.53
C GLU A 6 14.12 1.08 -0.61
N HIS A 7 12.98 0.58 -1.09
CA HIS A 7 12.72 -0.86 -1.25
C HIS A 7 11.66 -1.08 -2.33
N GLU A 8 11.79 -2.15 -3.12
CA GLU A 8 10.89 -2.46 -4.25
C GLU A 8 9.40 -2.53 -3.86
N ASN A 9 9.10 -3.13 -2.70
CA ASN A 9 7.74 -3.24 -2.17
C ASN A 9 7.23 -2.01 -1.38
N ILE A 10 7.92 -0.87 -1.46
CA ILE A 10 7.52 0.37 -0.77
C ILE A 10 7.41 1.48 -1.81
N VAL A 11 6.27 2.17 -1.83
CA VAL A 11 6.07 3.30 -2.73
C VAL A 11 7.12 4.38 -2.52
N ARG A 12 7.82 4.74 -3.59
CA ARG A 12 8.93 5.67 -3.54
C ARG A 12 8.45 7.10 -3.40
N LEU A 13 8.98 7.80 -2.41
CA LEU A 13 8.85 9.25 -2.28
C LEU A 13 9.84 9.94 -3.23
N HIS A 14 9.34 10.65 -4.25
CA HIS A 14 10.15 11.40 -5.20
C HIS A 14 10.47 12.81 -4.71
N ASP A 15 9.49 13.52 -4.14
CA ASP A 15 9.68 14.91 -3.71
C ASP A 15 8.74 15.32 -2.57
N VAL A 16 9.11 16.39 -1.88
CA VAL A 16 8.33 17.04 -0.83
C VAL A 16 8.19 18.51 -1.15
N VAL A 17 7.00 18.90 -1.63
CA VAL A 17 6.69 20.29 -1.97
C VAL A 17 5.97 20.94 -0.79
N HIS A 18 6.51 22.05 -0.30
CA HIS A 18 5.93 22.81 0.80
C HIS A 18 5.55 24.22 0.34
N ASN A 19 4.36 24.67 0.72
CA ASN A 19 3.92 26.05 0.54
C ASN A 19 3.03 26.46 1.72
N ASP A 20 3.27 27.62 2.32
CA ASP A 20 2.53 28.24 3.44
C ASP A 20 2.03 27.25 4.51
N LYS A 21 0.82 26.70 4.30
CA LYS A 21 0.11 25.81 5.23
C LYS A 21 -0.16 24.42 4.64
N ARG A 22 0.55 24.05 3.58
CA ARG A 22 0.38 22.79 2.85
C ARG A 22 1.71 22.09 2.68
N LEU A 23 1.65 20.77 2.81
CA LEU A 23 2.73 19.84 2.56
C LEU A 23 2.23 18.81 1.58
N TYR A 24 2.90 18.70 0.43
CA TYR A 24 2.60 17.74 -0.62
C TYR A 24 3.74 16.73 -0.68
N LEU A 25 3.38 15.45 -0.68
CA LEU A 25 4.31 14.33 -0.84
C LEU A 25 4.07 13.75 -2.22
N VAL A 26 5.10 13.80 -3.07
CA VAL A 26 5.04 13.31 -4.45
C VAL A 26 5.60 11.89 -4.45
N PHE A 27 4.76 10.91 -4.75
CA PHE A 27 5.13 9.50 -4.88
C PHE A 27 5.11 9.05 -6.34
N GLU A 28 5.62 7.86 -6.59
CA GLU A 28 5.36 7.16 -7.86
C GLU A 28 3.84 6.95 -8.08
N TYR A 29 3.43 6.93 -9.34
CA TYR A 29 2.04 6.65 -9.70
C TYR A 29 1.80 5.15 -9.80
N LEU A 30 0.72 4.67 -9.18
CA LEU A 30 0.24 3.29 -9.29
C LEU A 30 -1.20 3.30 -9.82
N ASP A 31 -1.47 2.52 -10.86
CA ASP A 31 -2.80 2.45 -11.50
C ASP A 31 -3.89 1.88 -10.58
N LEU A 32 -3.50 0.97 -9.67
CA LEU A 32 -4.43 0.22 -8.83
C LEU A 32 -3.89 0.09 -7.40
N ASP A 33 -4.83 0.12 -6.46
CA ASP A 33 -4.58 -0.35 -5.10
C ASP A 33 -4.94 -1.84 -4.98
N LEU A 34 -4.34 -2.52 -3.99
CA LEU A 34 -4.53 -3.96 -3.79
C LEU A 34 -6.00 -4.32 -3.59
N LYS A 35 -6.78 -3.47 -2.93
CA LYS A 35 -8.20 -3.71 -2.70
C LYS A 35 -8.96 -3.76 -4.01
N LYS A 36 -8.80 -2.76 -4.89
CA LYS A 36 -9.42 -2.75 -6.22
C LYS A 36 -9.01 -3.95 -7.07
N HIS A 37 -7.73 -4.31 -7.03
CA HIS A 37 -7.24 -5.50 -7.74
C HIS A 37 -7.91 -6.78 -7.22
N MET A 38 -8.04 -6.94 -5.91
CA MET A 38 -8.72 -8.07 -5.28
C MET A 38 -10.24 -8.10 -5.58
N ASP A 39 -10.89 -6.94 -5.60
CA ASP A 39 -12.32 -6.80 -5.92
C ASP A 39 -12.59 -7.17 -7.39
N SER A 40 -11.63 -6.92 -8.30
CA SER A 40 -11.73 -7.30 -9.72
C SER A 40 -11.57 -8.81 -9.98
N CYS A 41 -10.97 -9.55 -9.04
CA CYS A 41 -10.66 -10.97 -9.16
C CYS A 41 -11.11 -11.74 -7.88
N PRO A 42 -12.41 -12.02 -7.70
CA PRO A 42 -12.96 -12.62 -6.48
C PRO A 42 -12.39 -13.99 -6.11
N GLU A 43 -11.93 -14.76 -7.12
CA GLU A 43 -11.36 -16.09 -6.88
C GLU A 43 -9.92 -16.01 -6.34
N LEU A 44 -9.16 -14.98 -6.76
CA LEU A 44 -7.83 -14.69 -6.24
C LEU A 44 -7.91 -14.24 -4.78
N SER A 45 -8.87 -13.36 -4.47
CA SER A 45 -9.01 -12.77 -3.14
C SER A 45 -9.45 -13.77 -2.05
N LYS A 46 -10.03 -14.90 -2.46
CA LYS A 46 -10.44 -15.99 -1.57
C LYS A 46 -9.35 -17.05 -1.38
N ASP A 47 -8.26 -17.07 -2.16
CA ASP A 47 -7.21 -18.08 -2.01
C ASP A 47 -6.33 -17.77 -0.79
N PRO A 48 -6.40 -18.58 0.29
CA PRO A 48 -5.65 -18.32 1.52
C PRO A 48 -4.14 -18.53 1.35
N ARG A 49 -3.67 -19.10 0.25
CA ARG A 49 -2.24 -19.25 -0.08
C ARG A 49 -1.66 -17.97 -0.67
N LEU A 50 -2.49 -17.13 -1.26
CA LEU A 50 -2.10 -15.92 -1.98
C LEU A 50 -2.40 -14.66 -1.17
N VAL A 51 -3.51 -14.66 -0.42
CA VAL A 51 -3.93 -13.54 0.39
C VAL A 51 -3.93 -13.92 1.87
N LYS A 52 -3.08 -13.25 2.64
CA LYS A 52 -3.09 -13.36 4.09
C LYS A 52 -4.24 -12.53 4.66
N VAL A 53 -5.38 -13.18 4.85
CA VAL A 53 -6.50 -12.57 5.56
C VAL A 53 -6.20 -12.59 7.05
N SER A 54 -6.39 -11.46 7.73
CA SER A 54 -6.36 -11.42 9.19
C SER A 54 -7.49 -12.31 9.70
N ASN A 55 -7.13 -13.48 10.23
CA ASN A 55 -8.10 -14.39 10.82
C ASN A 55 -8.75 -13.66 12.01
N PRO A 56 -10.07 -13.39 12.01
CA PRO A 56 -10.73 -12.65 13.09
C PRO A 56 -10.61 -13.36 14.44
N PHE A 57 -10.20 -14.63 14.45
CA PHE A 57 -9.98 -15.45 15.63
C PHE A 57 -8.52 -15.54 16.10
N MET A 58 -7.57 -14.85 15.44
CA MET A 58 -6.17 -14.88 15.87
C MET A 58 -5.94 -13.80 16.94
N PRO A 59 -5.60 -14.17 18.20
CA PRO A 59 -5.31 -13.18 19.22
C PRO A 59 -4.06 -12.37 18.85
N PRO A 60 -4.00 -11.07 19.23
CA PRO A 60 -2.80 -10.26 19.03
C PRO A 60 -1.61 -10.90 19.76
N ARG A 61 -0.41 -10.82 19.16
CA ARG A 61 0.83 -11.25 19.81
C ARG A 61 1.20 -10.34 20.97
#